data_AF-A0A0M8MQS0-F1
#
_entry.id   AF-A0A0M8MQS0-F1
#
_cell.length_a   1.000
_cell.length_b   1.000
_cell.length_c   1.000
_cell.angle_alpha   90.00
_cell.angle_beta   90.00
_cell.angle_gamma   90.00
#
_symmetry.space_group_name_H-M   'P 1'
#
loop_
_entity.id
_entity.type
_entity.pdbx_description
1 polymer ?
#
loop_
_entity_poly.entity_id
_entity_poly.type
_entity_poly.pdbx_seq_one_letter_code
_entity_poly.pdbx_strand_id
1 'polypeptide(L)'
;MDGYPLGSLDHNVPLIFVSGINAAREQASSRELKDQGILIRSDLPCLDSREASFLATYLDRIDTQGLSWTAVSRDEQYRLRIKAVGRSVLLPPRRAPIPESIEPFLQLPVLHSPYSPLSPSSALYPDGLIDARWIEKHQEHIPSVIACFYSLTSDPTAIASDDNRMKSDINNIKSGLARSGYKTRLAVIILGDEETSSQSPADAILDRLEGIRRGAGLDPKSIFFIPNQESPTEFQRVIDNILGVLYGISIEYYKDLARHARKKRSRGFAPHPTVPPTSGTSQTLSLPDWNFRYDLKSAVFAEFRQENDLAIRSFEQAYETLLSQDIFDLIPSWSPRWNEARLLADIISIRCLRLHLWMGQPSMAARRWQAHRERVTYIVENQGRGTTNYGWPAWEARWAMVMAQLIERVEVHGLASPPSAIYLPPEKALLGERSKPWELLHHTGYWYRIAAVHLGKRRELARNMSEEDRGAPDASPASQVASKAYMYDTYLCPPPHKEYPLQGEGVDHSQLIIDCLIDARTQFQARKQHRMAAEVALECAKEMASQEAWGDVVALLRPIWEDSSFRSEWWLDAAEDMLWLLRRAAAGFGRADLVVAIDWELMDRRSNRIY
;
A
#
# COMPACT_ATOMS: atom_id res chain seq x y z
N MET A 1 5.51 -3.39 -2.86
CA MET A 1 6.52 -3.04 -1.86
C MET A 1 6.50 -4.14 -0.83
N ASP A 2 7.42 -5.07 -0.97
CA ASP A 2 7.39 -6.31 -0.19
C ASP A 2 7.73 -6.04 1.28
N GLY A 3 7.31 -6.93 2.18
CA GLY A 3 7.60 -6.87 3.61
C GLY A 3 6.66 -6.01 4.45
N TYR A 4 5.92 -5.08 3.85
CA TYR A 4 4.85 -4.35 4.56
C TYR A 4 3.52 -5.12 4.48
N PRO A 5 2.67 -5.10 5.54
CA PRO A 5 1.38 -5.78 5.50
C PRO A 5 0.52 -5.33 4.32
N LEU A 6 -0.20 -6.25 3.68
CA LEU A 6 -1.18 -5.94 2.64
C LEU A 6 -2.23 -4.94 3.15
N GLY A 7 -2.71 -4.02 2.30
CA GLY A 7 -3.63 -2.93 2.71
C GLY A 7 -2.94 -1.73 3.37
N SER A 8 -1.78 -1.95 4.02
CA SER A 8 -1.15 -0.90 4.85
C SER A 8 -0.59 0.29 4.09
N LEU A 9 -0.30 0.12 2.81
CA LEU A 9 0.28 1.15 1.94
C LEU A 9 -0.62 1.50 0.74
N ASP A 10 -1.78 0.88 0.55
CA ASP A 10 -2.60 1.11 -0.64
C ASP A 10 -3.15 2.54 -0.73
N HIS A 11 -3.57 2.94 -1.93
CA HIS A 11 -4.22 4.23 -2.17
C HIS A 11 -5.63 4.20 -1.56
N ASN A 12 -5.82 5.01 -0.52
CA ASN A 12 -7.10 5.16 0.13
C ASN A 12 -7.99 6.13 -0.66
N VAL A 13 -8.95 5.58 -1.41
CA VAL A 13 -10.04 6.33 -2.06
C VAL A 13 -11.38 5.77 -1.58
N PRO A 14 -12.48 6.54 -1.64
CA PRO A 14 -13.75 6.07 -1.13
C PRO A 14 -14.26 4.77 -1.76
N LEU A 15 -14.73 3.86 -0.92
CA LEU A 15 -15.31 2.58 -1.33
C LEU A 15 -16.83 2.70 -1.49
N ILE A 16 -17.34 2.23 -2.63
CA ILE A 16 -18.76 2.08 -2.93
C ILE A 16 -19.04 0.61 -3.26
N PHE A 17 -20.08 0.06 -2.65
CA PHE A 17 -20.61 -1.25 -3.05
C PHE A 17 -21.77 -1.05 -4.02
N VAL A 18 -21.75 -1.77 -5.13
CA VAL A 18 -22.78 -1.71 -6.16
C VAL A 18 -23.53 -3.03 -6.18
N SER A 19 -24.82 -2.99 -5.88
CA SER A 19 -25.70 -4.17 -5.86
C SER A 19 -26.77 -4.08 -6.95
N GLY A 20 -27.16 -5.23 -7.51
CA GLY A 20 -28.23 -5.33 -8.49
C GLY A 20 -27.81 -5.29 -9.95
N ILE A 21 -26.51 -5.38 -10.23
CA ILE A 21 -25.96 -5.56 -11.58
C ILE A 21 -25.42 -6.99 -11.68
N ASN A 22 -25.62 -7.68 -12.80
CA ASN A 22 -25.20 -9.06 -13.01
C ASN A 22 -23.68 -9.21 -13.27
N ALA A 23 -22.88 -8.65 -12.35
CA ALA A 23 -21.42 -8.71 -12.33
C ALA A 23 -20.90 -8.95 -10.90
N ALA A 24 -21.75 -9.50 -10.04
CA ALA A 24 -21.44 -9.75 -8.64
C ALA A 24 -20.27 -10.73 -8.53
N ARG A 25 -19.17 -10.27 -7.93
CA ARG A 25 -18.10 -11.17 -7.48
C ARG A 25 -18.55 -11.77 -6.16
N GLU A 26 -18.34 -13.08 -5.97
CA GLU A 26 -18.53 -13.69 -4.65
C GLU A 26 -17.68 -12.94 -3.63
N GLN A 27 -18.31 -12.44 -2.56
CA GLN A 27 -17.59 -11.75 -1.51
C GLN A 27 -16.70 -12.79 -0.82
N ALA A 28 -15.37 -12.66 -0.95
CA ALA A 28 -14.42 -13.49 -0.22
C ALA A 28 -14.69 -13.33 1.28
N SER A 29 -15.40 -14.29 1.86
CA SER A 29 -15.84 -14.26 3.24
C SER A 29 -14.80 -14.96 4.10
N SER A 30 -14.14 -14.21 4.99
CA SER A 30 -13.37 -14.81 6.07
C SER A 30 -14.31 -15.62 6.99
N ARG A 31 -13.80 -16.62 7.70
CA ARG A 31 -14.60 -17.39 8.68
C ARG A 31 -15.28 -16.46 9.70
N GLU A 32 -14.56 -15.44 10.14
CA GLU A 32 -15.06 -14.40 11.06
C GLU A 32 -16.26 -13.60 10.50
N LEU A 33 -16.27 -13.30 9.19
CA LEU A 33 -17.38 -12.63 8.51
C LEU A 33 -18.62 -13.54 8.39
N LYS A 34 -18.44 -14.86 8.28
CA LYS A 34 -19.55 -15.82 8.17
C LYS A 34 -20.29 -16.00 9.49
N ASP A 35 -19.56 -16.03 10.59
CA ASP A 35 -20.14 -16.37 11.90
C ASP A 35 -20.82 -15.17 12.57
N GLN A 36 -20.37 -13.93 12.29
CA GLN A 36 -20.81 -12.73 13.02
C GLN A 36 -21.14 -11.53 12.13
N GLY A 37 -21.17 -11.72 10.81
CA GLY A 37 -21.51 -10.67 9.86
C GLY A 37 -22.98 -10.26 9.93
N ILE A 38 -23.26 -9.00 9.58
CA ILE A 38 -24.61 -8.45 9.51
C ILE A 38 -25.04 -8.47 8.05
N LEU A 39 -26.02 -9.33 7.75
CA LEU A 39 -26.55 -9.52 6.41
C LEU A 39 -27.44 -8.33 6.00
N ILE A 40 -27.07 -7.74 4.87
CA ILE A 40 -27.88 -6.81 4.09
C ILE A 40 -28.33 -7.57 2.85
N ARG A 41 -29.64 -7.73 2.69
CA ARG A 41 -30.23 -8.48 1.60
C ARG A 41 -31.28 -7.64 0.89
N SER A 42 -31.26 -7.74 -0.43
CA SER A 42 -32.27 -7.25 -1.36
C SER A 42 -32.97 -8.48 -1.97
N ASP A 43 -34.29 -8.44 -2.07
CA ASP A 43 -35.12 -9.52 -2.62
C ASP A 43 -35.54 -9.26 -4.08
N LEU A 44 -35.09 -8.15 -4.65
CA LEU A 44 -35.32 -7.82 -6.06
C LEU A 44 -34.28 -8.47 -6.98
N PRO A 45 -34.65 -8.82 -8.23
CA PRO A 45 -33.74 -9.47 -9.17
C PRO A 45 -32.60 -8.53 -9.61
N CYS A 46 -31.47 -9.10 -10.01
CA CYS A 46 -30.43 -8.32 -10.69
C CYS A 46 -30.91 -7.85 -12.07
N LEU A 47 -30.28 -6.80 -12.57
CA LEU A 47 -30.48 -6.32 -13.92
C LEU A 47 -29.70 -7.18 -14.90
N ASP A 48 -30.39 -7.76 -15.88
CA ASP A 48 -29.84 -8.62 -16.93
C ASP A 48 -29.84 -7.94 -18.31
N SER A 49 -30.02 -6.61 -18.34
CA SER A 49 -30.08 -5.85 -19.58
C SER A 49 -28.69 -5.58 -20.19
N ARG A 50 -28.67 -5.12 -21.44
CA ARG A 50 -27.44 -4.70 -22.13
C ARG A 50 -26.78 -3.52 -21.41
N GLU A 51 -27.57 -2.60 -20.90
CA GLU A 51 -27.13 -1.43 -20.12
C GLU A 51 -26.47 -1.89 -18.81
N ALA A 52 -27.03 -2.91 -18.14
CA ALA A 52 -26.43 -3.48 -16.94
C ALA A 52 -25.05 -4.11 -17.21
N SER A 53 -24.89 -4.80 -18.33
CA SER A 53 -23.59 -5.36 -18.77
C SER A 53 -22.57 -4.26 -19.08
N PHE A 54 -23.02 -3.17 -19.71
CA PHE A 54 -22.18 -2.00 -19.94
C PHE A 54 -21.76 -1.33 -18.62
N LEU A 55 -22.69 -1.14 -17.68
CA LEU A 55 -22.41 -0.59 -16.35
C LEU A 55 -21.35 -1.41 -15.62
N ALA A 56 -21.48 -2.74 -15.63
CA ALA A 56 -20.50 -3.62 -15.00
C ALA A 56 -19.08 -3.35 -15.51
N THR A 57 -18.92 -3.30 -16.83
CA THR A 57 -17.62 -3.04 -17.47
C THR A 57 -17.10 -1.64 -17.15
N TYR A 58 -17.98 -0.64 -17.18
CA TYR A 58 -17.63 0.74 -16.88
C TYR A 58 -17.17 0.93 -15.44
N LEU A 59 -17.89 0.34 -14.49
CA LEU A 59 -17.60 0.43 -13.06
C LEU A 59 -16.31 -0.33 -12.69
N ASP A 60 -16.00 -1.44 -13.35
CA ASP A 60 -14.72 -2.16 -13.17
C ASP A 60 -13.51 -1.33 -13.64
N ARG A 61 -13.69 -0.57 -14.73
CA ARG A 61 -12.67 0.39 -15.19
C ARG A 61 -12.43 1.50 -14.15
N ILE A 62 -13.49 2.00 -13.52
CA ILE A 62 -13.39 3.01 -12.46
C ILE A 62 -12.70 2.41 -11.23
N ASP A 63 -13.05 1.18 -10.85
CA ASP A 63 -12.40 0.49 -9.73
C ASP A 63 -10.89 0.30 -9.97
N THR A 64 -10.51 -0.04 -11.21
CA THR A 64 -9.10 -0.15 -11.64
C THR A 64 -8.38 1.19 -11.51
N GLN A 65 -9.02 2.30 -11.88
CA GLN A 65 -8.46 3.65 -11.66
C GLN A 65 -8.37 3.98 -10.16
N GLY A 66 -9.32 3.54 -9.34
CA GLY A 66 -9.29 3.68 -7.89
C GLY A 66 -8.15 2.93 -7.21
N LEU A 67 -7.68 1.83 -7.80
CA LEU A 67 -6.48 1.09 -7.36
C LEU A 67 -5.17 1.76 -7.76
N SER A 68 -5.21 2.67 -8.74
CA SER A 68 -4.02 3.34 -9.23
C SER A 68 -3.36 4.16 -8.14
N TRP A 69 -2.03 4.14 -8.15
CA TRP A 69 -1.17 4.96 -7.28
C TRP A 69 -0.80 6.29 -7.91
N THR A 70 -1.31 6.60 -9.11
CA THR A 70 -1.11 7.90 -9.75
C THR A 70 -1.78 9.02 -8.95
N ALA A 71 -1.28 10.26 -9.10
CA ALA A 71 -1.93 11.41 -8.47
C ALA A 71 -3.37 11.59 -9.01
N VAL A 72 -4.27 12.10 -8.16
CA VAL A 72 -5.58 12.59 -8.61
C VAL A 72 -5.38 13.94 -9.28
N SER A 73 -5.74 14.04 -10.57
CA SER A 73 -5.63 15.31 -11.30
C SER A 73 -6.65 16.33 -10.79
N ARG A 74 -6.37 17.63 -10.95
CA ARG A 74 -7.35 18.68 -10.64
C ARG A 74 -8.62 18.59 -11.48
N ASP A 75 -8.50 18.05 -12.69
CA ASP A 75 -9.62 17.89 -13.62
C ASP A 75 -10.43 16.60 -13.34
N GLU A 76 -9.94 15.74 -12.46
CA GLU A 76 -10.62 14.50 -12.10
C GLU A 76 -11.71 14.77 -11.06
N GLN A 77 -12.97 14.58 -11.48
CA GLN A 77 -14.13 14.89 -10.64
C GLN A 77 -14.27 13.97 -9.42
N TYR A 78 -13.86 12.71 -9.56
CA TYR A 78 -13.95 11.71 -8.52
C TYR A 78 -12.86 10.65 -8.71
N ARG A 79 -12.39 10.07 -7.60
CA ARG A 79 -11.67 8.80 -7.60
C ARG A 79 -12.32 7.85 -6.61
N LEU A 80 -12.69 6.66 -7.05
CA LEU A 80 -13.55 5.74 -6.30
C LEU A 80 -13.04 4.31 -6.45
N ARG A 81 -13.21 3.52 -5.39
CA ARG A 81 -13.18 2.05 -5.45
C ARG A 81 -14.61 1.55 -5.55
N ILE A 82 -14.89 0.72 -6.54
CA ILE A 82 -16.23 0.21 -6.81
C ILE A 82 -16.21 -1.31 -6.78
N LYS A 83 -16.96 -1.89 -5.83
CA LYS A 83 -17.08 -3.33 -5.68
C LYS A 83 -18.48 -3.76 -6.07
N ALA A 84 -18.61 -4.45 -7.20
CA ALA A 84 -19.86 -5.11 -7.58
C ALA A 84 -20.11 -6.29 -6.63
N VAL A 85 -21.23 -6.22 -5.92
CA VAL A 85 -21.65 -7.21 -4.91
C VAL A 85 -23.00 -7.79 -5.32
N GLY A 86 -23.29 -8.99 -4.82
CA GLY A 86 -24.59 -9.62 -5.03
C GLY A 86 -25.73 -8.85 -4.34
N ARG A 87 -26.93 -9.42 -4.42
CA ARG A 87 -28.11 -8.96 -3.66
C ARG A 87 -28.02 -9.26 -2.16
N SER A 88 -27.00 -10.01 -1.74
CA SER A 88 -26.69 -10.31 -0.33
C SER A 88 -25.26 -9.88 -0.04
N VAL A 89 -25.08 -9.04 0.98
CA VAL A 89 -23.78 -8.53 1.44
C VAL A 89 -23.65 -8.73 2.94
N LEU A 90 -22.51 -9.22 3.38
CA LEU A 90 -22.18 -9.30 4.80
C LEU A 90 -21.26 -8.14 5.18
N LEU A 91 -21.73 -7.30 6.11
CA LEU A 91 -20.89 -6.30 6.76
C LEU A 91 -20.26 -6.89 8.04
N PRO A 92 -19.00 -6.58 8.36
CA PRO A 92 -18.37 -7.09 9.57
C PRO A 92 -19.08 -6.56 10.83
N PRO A 93 -19.00 -7.26 11.97
CA PRO A 93 -19.56 -6.76 13.22
C PRO A 93 -18.82 -5.49 13.69
N ARG A 94 -19.57 -4.47 14.10
CA ARG A 94 -19.00 -3.24 14.67
C ARG A 94 -18.47 -3.43 16.10
N ARG A 95 -18.99 -4.44 16.80
CA ARG A 95 -18.70 -4.74 18.21
C ARG A 95 -18.20 -6.17 18.31
N ALA A 96 -17.08 -6.37 18.99
CA ALA A 96 -16.48 -7.68 19.21
C ALA A 96 -17.35 -8.50 20.18
N PRO A 97 -17.48 -9.81 19.95
CA PRO A 97 -18.09 -10.71 20.92
C PRO A 97 -17.19 -10.83 22.15
N ILE A 98 -17.80 -11.22 23.26
CA ILE A 98 -17.09 -11.60 24.47
C ILE A 98 -16.73 -13.09 24.34
N PRO A 99 -15.48 -13.50 24.58
CA PRO A 99 -15.12 -14.92 24.63
C PRO A 99 -15.97 -15.68 25.66
N GLU A 100 -16.44 -16.88 25.29
CA GLU A 100 -17.30 -17.73 26.13
C GLU A 100 -16.64 -18.17 27.46
N SER A 101 -15.30 -18.12 27.52
CA SER A 101 -14.51 -18.48 28.69
C SER A 101 -14.54 -17.45 29.83
N ILE A 102 -15.22 -16.31 29.65
CA ILE A 102 -15.25 -15.21 30.62
C ILE A 102 -16.55 -15.26 31.41
N GLU A 103 -16.43 -15.22 32.74
CA GLU A 103 -17.58 -15.27 33.65
C GLU A 103 -18.61 -14.16 33.36
N PRO A 104 -19.91 -14.44 33.59
CA PRO A 104 -20.97 -13.47 33.33
C PRO A 104 -20.79 -12.21 34.20
N PHE A 105 -20.70 -11.06 33.53
CA PHE A 105 -20.52 -9.76 34.20
C PHE A 105 -21.76 -9.33 34.98
N LEU A 106 -21.56 -8.74 36.15
CA LEU A 106 -22.63 -8.11 36.96
C LEU A 106 -23.28 -6.91 36.26
N GLN A 107 -22.58 -6.28 35.31
CA GLN A 107 -23.07 -5.17 34.48
C GLN A 107 -22.78 -5.45 33.00
N LEU A 108 -23.66 -4.99 32.11
CA LEU A 108 -23.46 -5.11 30.66
C LEU A 108 -22.15 -4.43 30.24
N PRO A 109 -21.14 -5.17 29.76
CA PRO A 109 -19.85 -4.61 29.45
C PRO A 109 -19.90 -3.75 28.17
N VAL A 110 -19.05 -2.73 28.11
CA VAL A 110 -18.93 -1.89 26.91
C VAL A 110 -18.18 -2.65 25.84
N LEU A 111 -18.86 -2.99 24.75
CA LEU A 111 -18.25 -3.68 23.62
C LEU A 111 -17.53 -2.71 22.68
N HIS A 112 -16.30 -3.06 22.32
CA HIS A 112 -15.45 -2.31 21.41
C HIS A 112 -15.30 -2.99 20.05
N SER A 113 -14.66 -2.30 19.10
CA SER A 113 -14.40 -2.84 17.76
C SER A 113 -13.51 -4.08 17.82
N PRO A 114 -13.73 -5.11 16.98
CA PRO A 114 -12.84 -6.30 16.92
C PRO A 114 -11.38 -5.94 16.59
N TYR A 115 -11.16 -4.84 15.86
CA TYR A 115 -9.83 -4.28 15.58
C TYR A 115 -9.26 -3.36 16.68
N SER A 116 -9.70 -3.51 17.94
CA SER A 116 -9.32 -2.65 19.06
C SER A 116 -8.56 -3.45 20.13
N PRO A 117 -7.47 -2.94 20.71
CA PRO A 117 -6.82 -3.53 21.88
C PRO A 117 -7.70 -3.47 23.14
N LEU A 118 -8.90 -2.87 23.06
CA LEU A 118 -9.89 -2.93 24.13
C LEU A 118 -10.75 -4.20 24.09
N SER A 119 -10.66 -4.97 23.02
CA SER A 119 -11.47 -6.17 22.79
C SER A 119 -10.60 -7.42 22.97
N PRO A 120 -10.89 -8.33 23.92
CA PRO A 120 -10.07 -9.52 24.18
C PRO A 120 -9.87 -10.46 22.98
N SER A 121 -10.80 -10.45 22.01
CA SER A 121 -10.71 -11.21 20.77
C SER A 121 -9.80 -10.59 19.71
N SER A 122 -9.26 -9.39 19.94
CA SER A 122 -8.36 -8.69 19.03
C SER A 122 -6.92 -9.16 19.18
N ALA A 123 -6.21 -9.31 18.06
CA ALA A 123 -4.76 -9.54 18.06
C ALA A 123 -3.96 -8.38 18.68
N LEU A 124 -4.56 -7.19 18.76
CA LEU A 124 -3.95 -6.03 19.42
C LEU A 124 -4.17 -6.02 20.94
N TYR A 125 -5.02 -6.88 21.49
CA TYR A 125 -5.30 -6.85 22.93
C TYR A 125 -4.06 -7.26 23.75
N PRO A 126 -3.71 -6.56 24.84
CA PRO A 126 -4.34 -5.34 25.39
C PRO A 126 -3.64 -4.02 25.03
N ASP A 127 -2.48 -4.06 24.37
CA ASP A 127 -1.52 -2.95 24.25
C ASP A 127 -1.00 -2.69 22.83
N GLY A 128 -1.62 -3.29 21.81
CA GLY A 128 -1.28 -3.05 20.42
C GLY A 128 -1.82 -1.70 19.93
N LEU A 129 -0.96 -0.90 19.30
CA LEU A 129 -1.33 0.42 18.79
C LEU A 129 -2.39 0.32 17.69
N ILE A 130 -2.05 -0.17 16.50
CA ILE A 130 -2.96 -0.29 15.37
C ILE A 130 -2.30 -1.14 14.29
N ASP A 131 -3.08 -1.96 13.59
CA ASP A 131 -2.62 -2.81 12.50
C ASP A 131 -3.31 -2.47 11.16
N ALA A 132 -2.84 -3.11 10.09
CA ALA A 132 -3.36 -2.92 8.74
C ALA A 132 -4.84 -3.32 8.60
N ARG A 133 -5.32 -4.30 9.40
CA ARG A 133 -6.71 -4.78 9.39
C ARG A 133 -7.70 -3.65 9.67
N TRP A 134 -7.33 -2.67 10.50
CA TRP A 134 -8.18 -1.50 10.73
C TRP A 134 -8.38 -0.63 9.48
N ILE A 135 -7.34 -0.50 8.64
CA ILE A 135 -7.37 0.25 7.37
C ILE A 135 -8.12 -0.57 6.32
N GLU A 136 -7.79 -1.86 6.18
CA GLU A 136 -8.40 -2.81 5.25
C GLU A 136 -9.93 -2.85 5.41
N LYS A 137 -10.42 -2.78 6.65
CA LYS A 137 -11.84 -2.65 6.96
C LYS A 137 -12.53 -1.51 6.17
N HIS A 138 -11.86 -0.38 5.96
CA HIS A 138 -12.38 0.75 5.18
C HIS A 138 -12.06 0.68 3.68
N GLN A 139 -11.08 -0.13 3.28
CA GLN A 139 -10.71 -0.35 1.87
C GLN A 139 -11.57 -1.42 1.21
N GLU A 140 -11.98 -2.47 1.95
CA GLU A 140 -12.53 -3.69 1.36
C GLU A 140 -13.87 -4.16 1.93
N HIS A 141 -14.23 -3.76 3.16
CA HIS A 141 -15.36 -4.38 3.88
C HIS A 141 -16.50 -3.43 4.22
N ILE A 142 -16.21 -2.18 4.55
CA ILE A 142 -17.23 -1.20 4.94
C ILE A 142 -17.26 -0.08 3.91
N PRO A 143 -18.26 -0.05 3.02
CA PRO A 143 -18.37 1.00 2.05
C PRO A 143 -18.88 2.29 2.69
N SER A 144 -18.50 3.41 2.09
CA SER A 144 -19.08 4.72 2.37
C SER A 144 -20.53 4.80 1.86
N VAL A 145 -20.81 4.18 0.71
CA VAL A 145 -22.12 4.13 0.05
C VAL A 145 -22.41 2.71 -0.45
N ILE A 146 -23.63 2.22 -0.26
CA ILE A 146 -24.19 1.10 -1.03
C ILE A 146 -25.11 1.70 -2.09
N ALA A 147 -24.80 1.48 -3.36
CA ALA A 147 -25.61 1.88 -4.50
C ALA A 147 -26.39 0.66 -5.02
N CYS A 148 -27.72 0.72 -4.93
CA CYS A 148 -28.62 -0.33 -5.36
C CYS A 148 -29.25 0.03 -6.70
N PHE A 149 -29.04 -0.83 -7.69
CA PHE A 149 -29.62 -0.71 -9.01
C PHE A 149 -30.96 -1.46 -9.08
N TYR A 150 -31.97 -0.81 -9.65
CA TYR A 150 -33.30 -1.38 -9.92
C TYR A 150 -33.77 -0.99 -11.32
N SER A 151 -34.75 -1.72 -11.85
CA SER A 151 -35.47 -1.35 -13.05
C SER A 151 -36.78 -0.65 -12.69
N LEU A 152 -37.20 0.28 -13.53
CA LEU A 152 -38.56 0.83 -13.51
C LEU A 152 -39.40 0.07 -14.54
N THR A 153 -40.50 -0.55 -14.10
CA THR A 153 -41.41 -1.25 -15.01
C THR A 153 -42.31 -0.27 -15.76
N SER A 154 -42.53 -0.56 -17.04
CA SER A 154 -43.49 0.13 -17.93
C SER A 154 -44.88 -0.49 -17.93
N ASP A 155 -45.03 -1.72 -17.45
CA ASP A 155 -46.30 -2.45 -17.46
C ASP A 155 -47.32 -1.80 -16.51
N PRO A 156 -48.39 -1.15 -17.03
CA PRO A 156 -49.37 -0.43 -16.21
C PRO A 156 -50.03 -1.29 -15.12
N THR A 157 -50.10 -2.61 -15.34
CA THR A 157 -50.70 -3.54 -14.37
C THR A 157 -49.76 -3.87 -13.21
N ALA A 158 -48.45 -3.78 -13.44
CA ALA A 158 -47.41 -4.10 -12.45
C ALA A 158 -46.86 -2.86 -11.72
N ILE A 159 -47.01 -1.65 -12.29
CA ILE A 159 -46.48 -0.38 -11.74
C ILE A 159 -46.65 -0.25 -10.22
N ALA A 160 -47.89 -0.32 -9.73
CA ALA A 160 -48.17 -0.08 -8.32
C ALA A 160 -47.60 -1.18 -7.42
N SER A 161 -47.60 -2.43 -7.89
CA SER A 161 -47.04 -3.57 -7.17
C SER A 161 -45.52 -3.47 -7.06
N ASP A 162 -44.84 -3.22 -8.18
CA ASP A 162 -43.38 -3.17 -8.23
C ASP A 162 -42.81 -1.93 -7.53
N ASP A 163 -43.47 -0.77 -7.63
CA ASP A 163 -43.09 0.42 -6.87
C ASP A 163 -43.18 0.15 -5.35
N ASN A 164 -44.21 -0.59 -4.92
CA ASN A 164 -44.37 -0.95 -3.50
C ASN A 164 -43.35 -2.01 -3.05
N ARG A 165 -43.02 -2.99 -3.91
CA ARG A 165 -41.95 -3.97 -3.66
C ARG A 165 -40.60 -3.27 -3.53
N MET A 166 -40.30 -2.33 -4.42
CA MET A 166 -39.07 -1.53 -4.37
C MET A 166 -38.98 -0.69 -3.10
N LYS A 167 -40.06 -0.01 -2.69
CA LYS A 167 -40.12 0.71 -1.40
C LYS A 167 -39.85 -0.23 -0.21
N SER A 168 -40.45 -1.42 -0.22
CA SER A 168 -40.24 -2.42 0.83
C SER A 168 -38.78 -2.89 0.88
N ASP A 169 -38.19 -3.19 -0.28
CA ASP A 169 -36.79 -3.62 -0.39
C ASP A 169 -35.80 -2.55 0.09
N ILE A 170 -36.00 -1.29 -0.34
CA ILE A 170 -35.21 -0.14 0.13
C ILE A 170 -35.28 -0.01 1.66
N ASN A 171 -36.48 -0.16 2.24
CA ASN A 171 -36.66 -0.10 3.69
C ASN A 171 -36.00 -1.28 4.42
N ASN A 172 -35.98 -2.48 3.82
CA ASN A 172 -35.27 -3.64 4.34
C ASN A 172 -33.76 -3.40 4.39
N ILE A 173 -33.18 -2.87 3.31
CA ILE A 173 -31.76 -2.51 3.23
C ILE A 173 -31.41 -1.43 4.26
N LYS A 174 -32.22 -0.37 4.36
CA LYS A 174 -32.04 0.69 5.38
C LYS A 174 -32.07 0.13 6.79
N SER A 175 -32.99 -0.80 7.07
CA SER A 175 -33.09 -1.46 8.37
C SER A 175 -31.86 -2.33 8.65
N GLY A 176 -31.36 -3.06 7.65
CA GLY A 176 -30.12 -3.83 7.74
C GLY A 176 -28.91 -2.94 8.04
N LEU A 177 -28.78 -1.81 7.34
CA LEU A 177 -27.74 -0.81 7.57
C LEU A 177 -27.83 -0.22 8.98
N ALA A 178 -29.04 0.11 9.46
CA ALA A 178 -29.24 0.61 10.82
C ALA A 178 -28.81 -0.42 11.88
N ARG A 179 -29.16 -1.70 11.71
CA ARG A 179 -28.71 -2.80 12.58
C ARG A 179 -27.20 -2.98 12.57
N SER A 180 -26.54 -2.75 11.43
CA SER A 180 -25.08 -2.81 11.33
C SER A 180 -24.37 -1.81 12.24
N GLY A 181 -25.05 -0.69 12.54
CA GLY A 181 -24.48 0.42 13.28
C GLY A 181 -23.44 1.21 12.49
N TYR A 182 -23.11 0.85 11.25
CA TYR A 182 -22.30 1.70 10.38
C TYR A 182 -23.16 2.82 9.78
N LYS A 183 -22.54 3.99 9.57
CA LYS A 183 -23.19 5.14 8.93
C LYS A 183 -23.08 5.12 7.41
N THR A 184 -22.94 3.92 6.84
CA THR A 184 -22.91 3.69 5.40
C THR A 184 -24.19 4.26 4.77
N ARG A 185 -24.04 5.03 3.71
CA ARG A 185 -25.16 5.70 3.03
C ARG A 185 -25.78 4.75 2.01
N LEU A 186 -27.07 4.91 1.74
CA LEU A 186 -27.76 4.19 0.68
C LEU A 186 -28.00 5.13 -0.49
N ALA A 187 -27.73 4.68 -1.70
CA ALA A 187 -28.12 5.33 -2.94
C ALA A 187 -28.94 4.35 -3.78
N VAL A 188 -29.98 4.84 -4.45
CA VAL A 188 -30.90 4.08 -5.27
C VAL A 188 -30.78 4.60 -6.70
N ILE A 189 -30.44 3.73 -7.64
CA ILE A 189 -30.28 4.08 -9.05
C ILE A 189 -31.27 3.25 -9.84
N ILE A 190 -32.19 3.92 -10.53
CA ILE A 190 -33.29 3.29 -11.25
C ILE A 190 -33.04 3.46 -12.74
N LEU A 191 -32.99 2.36 -13.48
CA LEU A 191 -32.93 2.37 -14.94
C LEU A 191 -34.34 2.30 -15.52
N GLY A 192 -34.64 3.20 -16.46
CA GLY A 192 -35.79 3.05 -17.35
C GLY A 192 -35.44 2.12 -18.51
N ASP A 193 -36.40 1.28 -18.92
CA ASP A 193 -36.29 0.52 -20.16
C ASP A 193 -36.71 1.37 -21.38
N GLU A 194 -36.58 0.79 -22.57
CA GLU A 194 -36.92 1.45 -23.84
C GLU A 194 -38.42 1.80 -23.91
N GLU A 195 -39.28 0.96 -23.34
CA GLU A 195 -40.72 1.19 -23.22
C GLU A 195 -41.03 2.33 -22.23
N THR A 196 -40.26 2.43 -21.14
CA THR A 196 -40.44 3.45 -20.08
C THR A 196 -40.19 4.81 -20.69
N SER A 197 -39.13 4.90 -21.51
CA SER A 197 -38.65 6.14 -22.11
C SER A 197 -39.52 6.60 -23.28
N SER A 198 -40.22 5.68 -23.95
CA SER A 198 -41.06 5.96 -25.13
C SER A 198 -42.56 6.11 -24.82
N GLN A 199 -43.09 5.41 -23.82
CA GLN A 199 -44.53 5.33 -23.55
C GLN A 199 -45.00 6.21 -22.39
N SER A 200 -44.12 6.58 -21.46
CA SER A 200 -44.49 7.38 -20.28
C SER A 200 -44.08 8.84 -20.41
N PRO A 201 -44.99 9.82 -20.19
CA PRO A 201 -44.60 11.23 -20.16
C PRO A 201 -43.62 11.49 -19.00
N ALA A 202 -42.64 12.35 -19.22
CA ALA A 202 -41.58 12.63 -18.26
C ALA A 202 -42.11 13.02 -16.86
N ASP A 203 -43.19 13.82 -16.82
CA ASP A 203 -43.83 14.24 -15.56
C ASP A 203 -44.37 13.05 -14.76
N ALA A 204 -44.94 12.03 -15.41
CA ALA A 204 -45.45 10.84 -14.74
C ALA A 204 -44.32 9.97 -14.15
N ILE A 205 -43.17 9.90 -14.84
CA ILE A 205 -41.97 9.22 -14.31
C ILE A 205 -41.46 9.97 -13.07
N LEU A 206 -41.37 11.29 -13.13
CA LEU A 206 -40.94 12.13 -12.00
C LEU A 206 -41.86 11.96 -10.79
N ASP A 207 -43.19 11.96 -10.99
CA ASP A 207 -44.16 11.72 -9.93
C ASP A 207 -44.02 10.33 -9.29
N ARG A 208 -43.77 9.29 -10.10
CA ARG A 208 -43.48 7.93 -9.60
C ARG A 208 -42.20 7.88 -8.78
N LEU A 209 -41.11 8.46 -9.29
CA LEU A 209 -39.82 8.53 -8.58
C LEU A 209 -39.96 9.27 -7.25
N GLU A 210 -40.70 10.38 -7.22
CA GLU A 210 -40.99 11.13 -6.01
C GLU A 210 -41.86 10.33 -5.03
N GLY A 211 -42.83 9.57 -5.54
CA GLY A 211 -43.64 8.62 -4.77
C GLY A 211 -42.81 7.51 -4.12
N ILE A 212 -41.85 6.93 -4.85
CA ILE A 212 -40.89 5.95 -4.33
C ILE A 212 -39.99 6.59 -3.27
N ARG A 213 -39.41 7.76 -3.58
CA ARG A 213 -38.53 8.50 -2.69
C ARG A 213 -39.20 8.83 -1.36
N ARG A 214 -40.42 9.40 -1.40
CA ARG A 214 -41.19 9.74 -0.19
C ARG A 214 -41.64 8.47 0.55
N GLY A 215 -42.11 7.46 -0.16
CA GLY A 215 -42.56 6.19 0.43
C GLY A 215 -41.45 5.40 1.12
N ALA A 216 -40.21 5.50 0.62
CA ALA A 216 -39.04 4.89 1.24
C ALA A 216 -38.26 5.83 2.18
N GLY A 217 -38.67 7.10 2.31
CA GLY A 217 -37.98 8.11 3.11
C GLY A 217 -36.52 8.32 2.70
N LEU A 218 -36.28 8.49 1.39
CA LEU A 218 -34.96 8.74 0.81
C LEU A 218 -34.66 10.25 0.71
N ASP A 219 -33.39 10.60 0.89
CA ASP A 219 -32.91 11.95 0.61
C ASP A 219 -32.94 12.21 -0.92
N PRO A 220 -33.28 13.41 -1.40
CA PRO A 220 -33.26 13.72 -2.84
C PRO A 220 -31.93 13.43 -3.53
N LYS A 221 -30.79 13.51 -2.82
CA LYS A 221 -29.46 13.18 -3.36
C LYS A 221 -29.12 11.69 -3.31
N SER A 222 -30.06 10.85 -2.87
CA SER A 222 -29.88 9.40 -2.73
C SER A 222 -30.74 8.58 -3.69
N ILE A 223 -31.46 9.23 -4.61
CA ILE A 223 -32.22 8.56 -5.66
C ILE A 223 -31.86 9.17 -7.01
N PHE A 224 -31.59 8.32 -8.00
CA PHE A 224 -31.19 8.70 -9.34
C PHE A 224 -32.00 7.90 -10.35
N PHE A 225 -32.31 8.53 -11.48
CA PHE A 225 -32.95 7.87 -12.61
C PHE A 225 -32.07 8.00 -13.84
N ILE A 226 -31.91 6.89 -14.54
CA ILE A 226 -31.17 6.82 -15.80
C ILE A 226 -32.19 6.43 -16.88
N PRO A 227 -32.61 7.36 -17.74
CA PRO A 227 -33.46 7.02 -18.88
C PRO A 227 -32.67 6.14 -19.85
N ASN A 228 -33.37 5.38 -20.70
CA ASN A 228 -32.71 4.62 -21.74
C ASN A 228 -31.88 5.58 -22.62
N GLN A 229 -30.62 5.24 -22.90
CA GLN A 229 -29.71 6.08 -23.66
C GLN A 229 -29.41 5.43 -25.01
N GLU A 230 -29.56 6.17 -26.09
CA GLU A 230 -29.25 5.68 -27.43
C GLU A 230 -27.74 5.57 -27.66
N SER A 231 -26.93 6.41 -26.98
CA SER A 231 -25.47 6.40 -27.10
C SER A 231 -24.76 5.93 -25.82
N PRO A 232 -23.73 5.06 -25.93
CA PRO A 232 -22.89 4.67 -24.80
C PRO A 232 -22.20 5.86 -24.12
N THR A 233 -21.89 6.91 -24.89
CA THR A 233 -21.22 8.12 -24.40
C THR A 233 -22.11 8.97 -23.50
N GLU A 234 -23.40 9.11 -23.82
CA GLU A 234 -24.33 9.82 -22.95
C GLU A 234 -24.59 9.03 -21.68
N PHE A 235 -24.70 7.71 -21.79
CA PHE A 235 -24.82 6.82 -20.64
C PHE A 235 -23.63 6.93 -19.68
N GLN A 236 -22.40 6.97 -20.21
CA GLN A 236 -21.21 7.25 -19.39
C GLN A 236 -21.29 8.60 -18.67
N ARG A 237 -21.67 9.67 -19.38
CA ARG A 237 -21.81 11.01 -18.78
C ARG A 237 -22.83 11.05 -17.64
N VAL A 238 -23.98 10.37 -17.80
CA VAL A 238 -24.99 10.29 -16.74
C VAL A 238 -24.44 9.55 -15.52
N ILE A 239 -23.73 8.44 -15.72
CA ILE A 239 -23.09 7.70 -14.63
C ILE A 239 -22.00 8.53 -13.96
N ASP A 240 -21.16 9.23 -14.71
CA ASP A 240 -20.14 10.12 -14.16
C ASP A 240 -20.73 11.20 -13.26
N ASN A 241 -21.87 11.79 -13.67
CA ASN A 241 -22.59 12.76 -12.86
C ASN A 241 -23.09 12.15 -11.55
N ILE A 242 -23.67 10.94 -11.61
CA ILE A 242 -24.12 10.21 -10.41
C ILE A 242 -22.93 9.92 -9.50
N LEU A 243 -21.83 9.39 -10.05
CA LEU A 243 -20.62 9.07 -9.30
C LEU A 243 -19.96 10.31 -8.68
N GLY A 244 -20.00 11.46 -9.34
CA GLY A 244 -19.58 12.74 -8.77
C GLY A 244 -20.41 13.14 -7.54
N VAL A 245 -21.73 12.93 -7.58
CA VAL A 245 -22.61 13.15 -6.40
C VAL A 245 -22.29 12.15 -5.30
N LEU A 246 -22.13 10.87 -5.63
CA LEU A 246 -21.81 9.82 -4.66
C LEU A 246 -20.44 10.05 -4.02
N TYR A 247 -19.45 10.51 -4.79
CA TYR A 247 -18.15 10.90 -4.26
C TYR A 247 -18.28 11.99 -3.20
N GLY A 248 -19.05 13.05 -3.45
CA GLY A 248 -19.33 14.08 -2.45
C GLY A 248 -19.98 13.53 -1.17
N ILE A 249 -20.92 12.58 -1.30
CA ILE A 249 -21.53 11.89 -0.15
C ILE A 249 -20.49 11.08 0.63
N SER A 250 -19.58 10.40 -0.08
CA SER A 250 -18.49 9.66 0.51
C SER A 250 -17.48 10.55 1.24
N ILE A 251 -17.16 11.73 0.70
CA ILE A 251 -16.28 12.70 1.38
C ILE A 251 -16.87 13.11 2.74
N GLU A 252 -18.17 13.41 2.81
CA GLU A 252 -18.84 13.74 4.06
C GLU A 252 -18.87 12.55 5.04
N TYR A 253 -19.02 11.31 4.54
CA TYR A 253 -18.89 10.11 5.36
C TYR A 253 -17.53 10.03 6.09
N TYR A 254 -16.42 10.20 5.37
CA TYR A 254 -15.09 10.15 5.99
C TYR A 254 -14.80 11.38 6.87
N LYS A 255 -15.40 12.53 6.55
CA LYS A 255 -15.31 13.74 7.37
C LYS A 255 -16.00 13.56 8.72
N ASP A 256 -17.14 12.89 8.76
CA ASP A 256 -17.83 12.52 10.01
C ASP A 256 -17.00 11.54 10.84
N LEU A 257 -16.33 10.57 10.21
CA LEU A 257 -15.42 9.65 10.89
C LEU A 257 -14.20 10.38 11.47
N ALA A 258 -13.61 11.33 10.72
CA ALA A 258 -12.52 12.16 11.20
C ALA A 258 -12.94 13.05 12.38
N ARG A 259 -14.12 13.69 12.32
CA ARG A 259 -14.69 14.45 13.44
C ARG A 259 -14.85 13.57 14.69
N HIS A 260 -15.31 12.33 14.52
CA HIS A 260 -15.44 11.38 15.63
C HIS A 260 -14.09 10.99 16.24
N ALA A 261 -13.07 10.76 15.42
CA ALA A 261 -11.71 10.49 15.89
C ALA A 261 -11.14 11.67 16.69
N ARG A 262 -11.28 12.90 16.18
CA ARG A 262 -10.85 14.14 16.88
C ARG A 262 -11.60 14.34 18.19
N LYS A 263 -12.92 14.13 18.22
CA LYS A 263 -13.71 14.22 19.46
C LYS A 263 -13.29 13.18 20.50
N LYS A 264 -12.80 12.01 20.07
CA LYS A 264 -12.26 11.00 21.00
C LYS A 264 -10.89 11.40 21.52
N ARG A 265 -10.01 11.93 20.67
CA ARG A 265 -8.71 12.51 21.07
C ARG A 265 -8.89 13.59 22.14
N SER A 266 -9.85 14.51 21.94
CA SER A 266 -10.08 15.63 22.85
C SER A 266 -10.70 15.27 24.20
N ARG A 267 -11.00 13.98 24.48
CA ARG A 267 -11.56 13.57 25.78
C ARG A 267 -10.54 13.60 26.91
N GLY A 268 -9.26 13.46 26.60
CA GLY A 268 -8.18 13.54 27.59
C GLY A 268 -8.07 12.35 28.56
N PHE A 269 -8.71 11.21 28.27
CA PHE A 269 -8.54 9.99 29.08
C PHE A 269 -8.50 8.73 28.20
N ALA A 270 -7.75 7.71 28.66
CA ALA A 270 -7.67 6.41 28.01
C ALA A 270 -8.96 5.62 28.26
N PRO A 271 -9.62 5.06 27.23
CA PRO A 271 -10.80 4.21 27.40
C PRO A 271 -10.46 2.90 28.11
N HIS A 272 -11.38 2.42 28.95
CA HIS A 272 -11.26 1.12 29.60
C HIS A 272 -11.55 -0.05 28.65
N PRO A 273 -10.85 -1.18 28.77
CA PRO A 273 -11.10 -2.37 27.97
C PRO A 273 -12.44 -3.03 28.35
N THR A 274 -13.00 -3.83 27.43
CA THR A 274 -14.24 -4.61 27.69
C THR A 274 -14.05 -5.55 28.87
N VAL A 275 -12.85 -6.15 28.97
CA VAL A 275 -12.43 -7.00 30.07
C VAL A 275 -11.04 -6.54 30.50
N PRO A 276 -10.76 -6.34 31.80
CA PRO A 276 -9.41 -6.04 32.26
C PRO A 276 -8.44 -7.20 31.95
N PRO A 277 -7.21 -6.93 31.53
CA PRO A 277 -6.21 -7.98 31.36
C PRO A 277 -5.84 -8.59 32.72
N THR A 278 -5.99 -9.91 32.84
CA THR A 278 -5.73 -10.67 34.08
C THR A 278 -4.34 -11.31 34.12
N SER A 279 -3.58 -11.24 33.03
CA SER A 279 -2.18 -11.69 32.98
C SER A 279 -1.29 -10.66 33.66
N GLY A 280 -0.54 -11.08 34.69
CA GLY A 280 0.08 -10.21 35.70
C GLY A 280 1.08 -9.15 35.24
N THR A 281 1.43 -9.10 33.95
CA THR A 281 2.32 -8.08 33.35
C THR A 281 1.68 -7.30 32.20
N SER A 282 0.42 -7.58 31.85
CA SER A 282 -0.26 -6.96 30.72
C SER A 282 -0.77 -5.57 31.07
N GLN A 283 -0.18 -4.54 30.46
CA GLN A 283 -0.67 -3.16 30.57
C GLN A 283 -1.63 -2.82 29.44
N THR A 284 -2.49 -1.84 29.65
CA THR A 284 -3.32 -1.27 28.59
C THR A 284 -2.65 -0.02 28.02
N LEU A 285 -2.98 0.34 26.78
CA LEU A 285 -2.52 1.58 26.16
C LEU A 285 -2.74 2.84 27.03
N SER A 286 -1.70 3.67 27.10
CA SER A 286 -1.69 4.97 27.76
C SER A 286 -2.46 6.04 26.97
N LEU A 287 -2.67 7.23 27.56
CA LEU A 287 -3.31 8.35 26.85
C LEU A 287 -2.51 8.80 25.60
N PRO A 288 -1.18 8.97 25.64
CA PRO A 288 -0.36 9.20 24.45
C PRO A 288 -0.58 8.16 23.34
N ASP A 289 -0.63 6.86 23.68
CA ASP A 289 -0.90 5.80 22.70
C ASP A 289 -2.25 5.99 22.01
N TRP A 290 -3.29 6.31 22.79
CA TRP A 290 -4.61 6.60 22.24
C TRP A 290 -4.61 7.85 21.35
N ASN A 291 -3.88 8.88 21.74
CA ASN A 291 -3.68 10.09 20.98
C ASN A 291 -3.04 9.78 19.61
N PHE A 292 -1.93 9.04 19.58
CA PHE A 292 -1.30 8.55 18.36
C PHE A 292 -2.32 7.85 17.44
N ARG A 293 -3.09 6.91 18.01
CA ARG A 293 -4.09 6.17 17.23
C ARG A 293 -5.15 7.08 16.63
N TYR A 294 -5.63 8.09 17.34
CA TYR A 294 -6.62 9.00 16.80
C TYR A 294 -6.05 9.93 15.72
N ASP A 295 -4.77 10.30 15.83
CA ASP A 295 -4.09 11.08 14.79
C ASP A 295 -3.90 10.26 13.52
N LEU A 296 -3.41 9.01 13.65
CA LEU A 296 -3.25 8.13 12.49
C LEU A 296 -4.59 7.89 11.79
N LYS A 297 -5.66 7.64 12.54
CA LYS A 297 -7.01 7.49 11.97
C LYS A 297 -7.47 8.76 11.25
N SER A 298 -7.21 9.93 11.83
CA SER A 298 -7.56 11.21 11.22
C SER A 298 -6.79 11.45 9.92
N ALA A 299 -5.51 11.06 9.87
CA ALA A 299 -4.67 11.13 8.68
C ALA A 299 -5.18 10.23 7.56
N VAL A 300 -5.46 8.95 7.87
CA VAL A 300 -6.04 7.99 6.91
C VAL A 300 -7.40 8.47 6.39
N PHE A 301 -8.27 9.04 7.24
CA PHE A 301 -9.53 9.61 6.78
C PHE A 301 -9.37 10.90 5.96
N ALA A 302 -8.25 11.62 6.07
CA ALA A 302 -7.93 12.71 5.16
C ALA A 302 -7.45 12.21 3.80
N GLU A 303 -6.68 11.11 3.75
CA GLU A 303 -6.34 10.45 2.47
C GLU A 303 -7.58 9.95 1.73
N PHE A 304 -8.52 9.27 2.41
CA PHE A 304 -9.79 8.86 1.79
C PHE A 304 -10.58 10.03 1.20
N ARG A 305 -10.32 11.25 1.67
CA ARG A 305 -10.96 12.48 1.16
C ARG A 305 -10.14 13.22 0.12
N GLN A 306 -8.97 12.70 -0.24
CA GLN A 306 -8.01 13.33 -1.14
C GLN A 306 -7.55 14.72 -0.66
N GLU A 307 -7.58 14.95 0.66
CA GLU A 307 -7.11 16.19 1.29
C GLU A 307 -5.63 16.07 1.67
N ASN A 308 -4.76 16.02 0.66
CA ASN A 308 -3.34 15.66 0.79
C ASN A 308 -2.59 16.51 1.84
N ASP A 309 -2.76 17.83 1.85
CA ASP A 309 -2.14 18.73 2.82
C ASP A 309 -2.53 18.41 4.27
N LEU A 310 -3.80 18.10 4.51
CA LEU A 310 -4.29 17.76 5.84
C LEU A 310 -3.84 16.36 6.26
N ALA A 311 -3.80 15.43 5.30
CA ALA A 311 -3.30 14.08 5.52
C ALA A 311 -1.84 14.12 5.97
N ILE A 312 -0.96 14.83 5.25
CA ILE A 312 0.47 14.99 5.60
C ILE A 312 0.63 15.55 7.01
N ARG A 313 0.00 16.69 7.33
CA ARG A 313 0.11 17.28 8.68
C ARG A 313 -0.33 16.32 9.79
N SER A 314 -1.39 15.56 9.54
CA SER A 314 -1.91 14.60 10.53
C SER A 314 -1.00 13.39 10.66
N PHE A 315 -0.39 12.93 9.57
CA PHE A 315 0.60 11.86 9.57
C PHE A 315 1.88 12.28 10.28
N GLU A 316 2.39 13.48 10.02
CA GLU A 316 3.56 14.04 10.70
C GLU A 316 3.30 14.17 12.20
N GLN A 317 2.13 14.68 12.60
CA GLN A 317 1.75 14.71 14.01
C GLN A 317 1.70 13.31 14.64
N ALA A 318 1.15 12.32 13.93
CA ALA A 318 1.13 10.94 14.40
C ALA A 318 2.56 10.36 14.50
N TYR A 319 3.42 10.65 13.53
CA TYR A 319 4.82 10.22 13.51
C TYR A 319 5.61 10.77 14.70
N GLU A 320 5.51 12.07 14.97
CA GLU A 320 6.17 12.71 16.11
C GLU A 320 5.64 12.17 17.44
N THR A 321 4.32 11.95 17.55
CA THR A 321 3.72 11.36 18.75
C THR A 321 4.22 9.92 18.95
N LEU A 322 4.24 9.10 17.89
CA LEU A 322 4.71 7.72 17.95
C LEU A 322 6.17 7.62 18.41
N LEU A 323 7.04 8.47 17.87
CA LEU A 323 8.48 8.47 18.15
C LEU A 323 8.87 9.41 19.31
N SER A 324 7.90 9.82 20.12
CA SER A 324 8.11 10.61 21.31
C SER A 324 8.58 9.76 22.49
N GLN A 325 9.15 10.42 23.50
CA GLN A 325 9.58 9.77 24.74
C GLN A 325 8.41 9.16 25.53
N ASP A 326 7.19 9.65 25.32
CA ASP A 326 5.99 9.20 26.01
C ASP A 326 5.39 7.91 25.43
N ILE A 327 5.87 7.47 24.25
CA ILE A 327 5.42 6.22 23.60
C ILE A 327 6.62 5.32 23.33
N PHE A 328 7.49 5.71 22.41
CA PHE A 328 8.51 4.81 21.86
C PHE A 328 9.50 4.35 22.93
N ASP A 329 9.98 5.28 23.76
CA ASP A 329 10.96 5.00 24.81
C ASP A 329 10.38 4.13 25.95
N LEU A 330 9.04 4.09 26.08
CA LEU A 330 8.35 3.25 27.06
C LEU A 330 8.08 1.83 26.55
N ILE A 331 8.08 1.63 25.22
CA ILE A 331 7.93 0.30 24.64
C ILE A 331 9.23 -0.47 24.92
N PRO A 332 9.18 -1.64 25.58
CA PRO A 332 10.38 -2.43 25.82
C PRO A 332 11.09 -2.71 24.49
N SER A 333 12.34 -2.26 24.38
CA SER A 333 13.15 -2.48 23.19
C SER A 333 13.11 -3.96 22.82
N TRP A 334 12.98 -4.26 21.52
CA TRP A 334 12.94 -5.64 20.98
C TRP A 334 11.70 -6.46 21.26
N SER A 335 10.73 -5.92 21.99
CA SER A 335 9.42 -6.55 22.05
C SER A 335 8.78 -6.57 20.65
N PRO A 336 7.84 -7.50 20.38
CA PRO A 336 7.02 -7.43 19.17
C PRO A 336 6.41 -6.03 18.97
N ARG A 337 6.00 -5.36 20.05
CA ARG A 337 5.47 -3.99 20.04
C ARG A 337 6.48 -2.94 19.57
N TRP A 338 7.77 -3.12 19.86
CA TRP A 338 8.82 -2.23 19.37
C TRP A 338 8.96 -2.32 17.85
N ASN A 339 8.93 -3.54 17.30
CA ASN A 339 8.93 -3.74 15.86
C ASN A 339 7.62 -3.28 15.19
N GLU A 340 6.47 -3.43 15.86
CA GLU A 340 5.20 -2.85 15.41
C GLU A 340 5.27 -1.31 15.33
N ALA A 341 5.90 -0.66 16.32
CA ALA A 341 6.10 0.79 16.31
C ALA A 341 7.04 1.24 15.18
N ARG A 342 8.15 0.52 14.94
CA ARG A 342 9.02 0.75 13.77
C ARG A 342 8.24 0.61 12.45
N LEU A 343 7.43 -0.44 12.34
CA LEU A 343 6.59 -0.68 11.16
C LEU A 343 5.58 0.44 10.92
N LEU A 344 4.96 0.95 11.97
CA LEU A 344 4.05 2.09 11.87
C LEU A 344 4.79 3.37 11.45
N ALA A 345 5.99 3.59 11.96
CA ALA A 345 6.81 4.74 11.58
C ALA A 345 7.23 4.68 10.09
N ASP A 346 7.61 3.50 9.60
CA ASP A 346 7.88 3.26 8.18
C ASP A 346 6.62 3.54 7.34
N ILE A 347 5.48 2.92 7.68
CA ILE A 347 4.21 3.07 6.95
C ILE A 347 3.78 4.54 6.86
N ILE A 348 3.87 5.28 7.97
CA ILE A 348 3.55 6.72 7.99
C ILE A 348 4.48 7.49 7.07
N SER A 349 5.78 7.20 7.13
CA SER A 349 6.79 7.87 6.30
C SER A 349 6.55 7.59 4.81
N ILE A 350 6.28 6.35 4.41
CA ILE A 350 5.95 5.97 3.03
C ILE A 350 4.71 6.72 2.53
N ARG A 351 3.67 6.82 3.36
CA ARG A 351 2.45 7.57 3.02
C ARG A 351 2.75 9.06 2.84
N CYS A 352 3.54 9.67 3.72
CA CYS A 352 4.01 11.06 3.53
C CYS A 352 4.80 11.24 2.22
N LEU A 353 5.74 10.33 1.91
CA LEU A 353 6.51 10.37 0.66
C LEU A 353 5.58 10.39 -0.56
N ARG A 354 4.64 9.45 -0.61
CA ARG A 354 3.66 9.38 -1.69
C ARG A 354 2.84 10.67 -1.83
N LEU A 355 2.36 11.21 -0.71
CA LEU A 355 1.56 12.45 -0.72
C LEU A 355 2.39 13.64 -1.23
N HIS A 356 3.66 13.78 -0.83
CA HIS A 356 4.54 14.82 -1.38
C HIS A 356 4.76 14.65 -2.89
N LEU A 357 4.95 13.41 -3.37
CA LEU A 357 5.09 13.12 -4.79
C LEU A 357 3.82 13.50 -5.57
N TRP A 358 2.63 13.16 -5.06
CA TRP A 358 1.36 13.56 -5.67
C TRP A 358 1.14 15.07 -5.74
N MET A 359 1.64 15.81 -4.75
CA MET A 359 1.55 17.26 -4.73
C MET A 359 2.63 17.95 -5.58
N GLY A 360 3.49 17.19 -6.27
CA GLY A 360 4.58 17.74 -7.05
C GLY A 360 5.65 18.41 -6.20
N GLN A 361 5.92 17.87 -5.01
CA GLN A 361 6.96 18.33 -4.07
C GLN A 361 8.09 17.29 -3.95
N PRO A 362 8.86 17.06 -5.03
CA PRO A 362 9.88 16.02 -5.07
C PRO A 362 11.02 16.23 -4.07
N SER A 363 11.43 17.48 -3.82
CA SER A 363 12.49 17.74 -2.84
C SER A 363 12.02 17.52 -1.42
N MET A 364 10.76 17.85 -1.09
CA MET A 364 10.21 17.46 0.21
C MET A 364 10.13 15.95 0.41
N ALA A 365 9.79 15.18 -0.63
CA ALA A 365 9.83 13.72 -0.56
C ALA A 365 11.26 13.21 -0.26
N ALA A 366 12.27 13.70 -0.98
CA ALA A 366 13.67 13.32 -0.73
C ALA A 366 14.15 13.71 0.69
N ARG A 367 13.82 14.93 1.16
CA ARG A 367 14.10 15.38 2.54
C ARG A 367 13.43 14.49 3.59
N ARG A 368 12.15 14.15 3.40
CA ARG A 368 11.40 13.28 4.32
C ARG A 368 11.99 11.87 4.38
N TRP A 369 12.45 11.34 3.24
CA TRP A 369 13.11 10.04 3.15
C TRP A 369 14.39 10.00 3.97
N GLN A 370 15.21 11.05 3.84
CA GLN A 370 16.46 11.20 4.57
C GLN A 370 16.20 11.40 6.07
N ALA A 371 15.26 12.26 6.44
CA ALA A 371 14.91 12.52 7.83
C ALA A 371 14.39 11.26 8.55
N HIS A 372 13.60 10.43 7.86
CA HIS A 372 13.18 9.14 8.42
C HIS A 372 14.38 8.21 8.62
N ARG A 373 15.26 8.09 7.63
CA ARG A 373 16.49 7.29 7.74
C ARG A 373 17.33 7.70 8.94
N GLU A 374 17.63 8.99 9.09
CA GLU A 374 18.39 9.52 10.22
C GLU A 374 17.71 9.24 11.57
N ARG A 375 16.38 9.39 11.65
CA ARG A 375 15.62 9.11 12.86
C ARG A 375 15.66 7.62 13.23
N VAL A 376 15.50 6.72 12.26
CA VAL A 376 15.58 5.28 12.51
C VAL A 376 17.00 4.85 12.85
N THR A 377 18.03 5.42 12.19
CA THR A 377 19.44 5.21 12.59
C THR A 377 19.63 5.54 14.06
N TYR A 378 19.22 6.74 14.49
CA TYR A 378 19.32 7.15 15.89
C TYR A 378 18.59 6.17 16.83
N ILE A 379 17.38 5.76 16.50
CA ILE A 379 16.61 4.81 17.32
C ILE A 379 17.32 3.45 17.42
N VAL A 380 17.81 2.92 16.29
CA VAL A 380 18.46 1.61 16.23
C VAL A 380 19.84 1.62 16.90
N GLU A 381 20.55 2.75 16.89
CA GLU A 381 21.83 2.89 17.60
C GLU A 381 21.66 3.02 19.12
N ASN A 382 20.67 3.79 19.57
CA ASN A 382 20.54 4.11 21.00
C ASN A 382 19.67 3.10 21.77
N GLN A 383 18.67 2.53 21.11
CA GLN A 383 17.70 1.61 21.73
C GLN A 383 17.65 0.25 21.00
N GLY A 384 18.26 0.19 19.81
CA GLY A 384 18.38 -1.00 18.98
C GLY A 384 19.72 -1.74 19.14
N ARG A 385 20.06 -2.60 18.15
CA ARG A 385 21.15 -3.61 18.20
C ARG A 385 22.38 -2.99 17.52
N GLY A 386 22.36 -1.68 17.34
CA GLY A 386 23.26 -0.97 16.47
C GLY A 386 23.01 -1.25 14.99
N THR A 387 23.78 -0.54 14.19
CA THR A 387 23.77 -0.56 12.73
C THR A 387 24.77 -1.56 12.15
N THR A 388 25.45 -2.33 13.01
CA THR A 388 26.47 -3.34 12.66
C THR A 388 25.90 -4.75 12.50
N ASN A 389 24.58 -4.90 12.56
CA ASN A 389 23.88 -6.17 12.34
C ASN A 389 23.31 -6.25 10.92
N TYR A 390 23.15 -7.45 10.33
CA TYR A 390 22.65 -7.62 8.96
C TYR A 390 21.22 -7.06 8.76
N GLY A 391 20.41 -6.99 9.82
CA GLY A 391 19.07 -6.40 9.76
C GLY A 391 19.04 -4.93 9.39
N TRP A 392 20.06 -4.15 9.80
CA TRP A 392 20.15 -2.73 9.47
C TRP A 392 20.31 -2.47 7.96
N PRO A 393 21.33 -3.00 7.26
CA PRO A 393 21.43 -2.86 5.81
C PRO A 393 20.30 -3.58 5.07
N ALA A 394 19.65 -4.60 5.64
CA ALA A 394 18.41 -5.15 5.08
C ALA A 394 17.28 -4.11 5.05
N TRP A 395 17.11 -3.34 6.13
CA TRP A 395 16.17 -2.23 6.18
C TRP A 395 16.60 -1.06 5.28
N GLU A 396 17.88 -0.67 5.24
CA GLU A 396 18.35 0.40 4.35
C GLU A 396 18.13 0.08 2.88
N ALA A 397 18.40 -1.17 2.47
CA ALA A 397 18.12 -1.64 1.12
C ALA A 397 16.62 -1.52 0.80
N ARG A 398 15.76 -2.02 1.69
CA ARG A 398 14.30 -1.92 1.53
C ARG A 398 13.84 -0.46 1.46
N TRP A 399 14.36 0.42 2.31
CA TRP A 399 14.01 1.84 2.34
C TRP A 399 14.39 2.56 1.05
N ALA A 400 15.52 2.21 0.43
CA ALA A 400 15.90 2.71 -0.89
C ALA A 400 14.96 2.18 -2.00
N MET A 401 14.65 0.88 -2.00
CA MET A 401 13.69 0.28 -2.94
C MET A 401 12.29 0.90 -2.82
N VAL A 402 11.84 1.25 -1.61
CA VAL A 402 10.58 1.94 -1.39
C VAL A 402 10.50 3.25 -2.17
N MET A 403 11.56 4.06 -2.18
CA MET A 403 11.59 5.30 -2.95
C MET A 403 11.54 5.01 -4.46
N ALA A 404 12.30 4.03 -4.95
CA ALA A 404 12.26 3.63 -6.36
C ALA A 404 10.85 3.19 -6.79
N GLN A 405 10.25 2.27 -6.03
CA GLN A 405 8.92 1.73 -6.30
C GLN A 405 7.82 2.80 -6.17
N LEU A 406 7.97 3.77 -5.27
CA LEU A 406 7.05 4.92 -5.18
C LEU A 406 7.13 5.79 -6.43
N ILE A 407 8.33 6.14 -6.89
CA ILE A 407 8.50 6.97 -8.10
C ILE A 407 7.84 6.30 -9.31
N GLU A 408 8.00 4.98 -9.47
CA GLU A 408 7.41 4.20 -10.55
C GLU A 408 5.88 4.13 -10.44
N ARG A 409 5.36 3.75 -9.27
CA ARG A 409 3.91 3.59 -9.04
C ARG A 409 3.14 4.89 -9.10
N VAL A 410 3.74 5.99 -8.68
CA VAL A 410 3.14 7.34 -8.74
C VAL A 410 3.22 7.93 -10.16
N GLU A 411 4.11 7.39 -11.00
CA GLU A 411 4.42 7.93 -12.33
C GLU A 411 4.87 9.40 -12.27
N VAL A 412 5.85 9.69 -11.39
CA VAL A 412 6.31 11.06 -11.11
C VAL A 412 6.66 11.79 -12.41
N HIS A 413 5.94 12.88 -12.68
CA HIS A 413 6.14 13.70 -13.87
C HIS A 413 7.59 14.21 -13.98
N GLY A 414 8.16 14.13 -15.18
CA GLY A 414 9.56 14.50 -15.46
C GLY A 414 10.56 13.37 -15.23
N LEU A 415 10.23 12.37 -14.40
CA LEU A 415 11.01 11.13 -14.27
C LEU A 415 10.38 9.96 -15.04
N ALA A 416 9.08 10.02 -15.31
CA ALA A 416 8.34 9.08 -16.15
C ALA A 416 8.68 9.19 -17.65
N SER A 417 8.12 8.30 -18.47
CA SER A 417 8.46 8.13 -19.89
C SER A 417 7.99 9.28 -20.81
N PRO A 418 8.81 9.78 -21.77
CA PRO A 418 10.18 9.38 -22.03
C PRO A 418 11.15 9.96 -20.99
N PRO A 419 12.04 9.14 -20.40
CA PRO A 419 12.85 9.57 -19.28
C PRO A 419 14.00 10.48 -19.75
N SER A 420 13.92 11.78 -19.48
CA SER A 420 14.98 12.73 -19.83
C SER A 420 15.72 13.33 -18.63
N ALA A 421 15.07 13.42 -17.46
CA ALA A 421 15.67 14.03 -16.29
C ALA A 421 16.41 13.00 -15.41
N ILE A 422 17.62 13.37 -14.97
CA ILE A 422 18.41 12.61 -14.00
C ILE A 422 17.89 12.87 -12.58
N TYR A 423 17.50 14.11 -12.30
CA TYR A 423 16.85 14.49 -11.05
C TYR A 423 15.84 15.61 -11.34
N LEU A 424 14.89 15.79 -10.43
CA LEU A 424 13.95 16.92 -10.50
C LEU A 424 14.53 18.14 -9.77
N PRO A 425 14.42 19.34 -10.37
CA PRO A 425 14.79 20.58 -9.68
C PRO A 425 13.88 20.80 -8.45
N PRO A 426 14.34 21.58 -7.46
CA PRO A 426 13.54 21.87 -6.28
C PRO A 426 12.26 22.61 -6.68
N GLU A 427 11.17 22.32 -5.97
CA GLU A 427 9.91 23.03 -6.14
C GLU A 427 10.06 24.55 -5.91
N LYS A 428 9.15 25.32 -6.51
CA LYS A 428 9.17 26.78 -6.47
C LYS A 428 9.27 27.36 -5.05
N ALA A 429 8.65 26.71 -4.08
CA ALA A 429 8.67 27.12 -2.67
C ALA A 429 10.08 27.07 -2.04
N LEU A 430 10.98 26.26 -2.59
CA LEU A 430 12.37 26.11 -2.12
C LEU A 430 13.38 26.84 -3.02
N LEU A 431 12.92 27.58 -4.04
CA LEU A 431 13.79 28.38 -4.92
C LEU A 431 14.36 29.56 -4.13
N GLY A 432 15.59 29.39 -3.62
CA GLY A 432 16.29 30.36 -2.79
C GLY A 432 17.04 29.71 -1.63
N GLU A 433 16.62 28.51 -1.23
CA GLU A 433 17.38 27.67 -0.30
C GLU A 433 18.46 26.89 -1.07
N ARG A 434 19.65 26.78 -0.49
CA ARG A 434 20.72 25.95 -1.04
C ARG A 434 20.39 24.48 -0.80
N SER A 435 19.67 23.87 -1.74
CA SER A 435 19.34 22.44 -1.72
C SER A 435 20.61 21.61 -1.91
N LYS A 436 20.78 20.58 -1.09
CA LYS A 436 21.91 19.65 -1.23
C LYS A 436 21.62 18.67 -2.38
N PRO A 437 22.63 18.11 -3.07
CA PRO A 437 22.40 17.22 -4.21
C PRO A 437 21.51 16.00 -3.90
N TRP A 438 21.58 15.46 -2.69
CA TRP A 438 20.74 14.33 -2.24
C TRP A 438 19.33 14.73 -1.76
N GLU A 439 19.04 16.03 -1.67
CA GLU A 439 17.68 16.56 -1.43
C GLU A 439 16.90 16.76 -2.74
N LEU A 440 17.54 16.51 -3.88
CA LEU A 440 16.87 16.45 -5.17
C LEU A 440 16.35 15.04 -5.39
N LEU A 441 15.14 14.91 -5.94
CA LEU A 441 14.60 13.60 -6.27
C LEU A 441 15.29 13.06 -7.52
N HIS A 442 16.22 12.14 -7.33
CA HIS A 442 16.89 11.42 -8.41
C HIS A 442 15.96 10.37 -9.03
N HIS A 443 16.23 10.03 -10.28
CA HIS A 443 15.53 8.95 -10.98
C HIS A 443 15.71 7.59 -10.29
N THR A 444 14.83 6.63 -10.60
CA THR A 444 14.72 5.34 -9.91
C THR A 444 16.01 4.53 -9.87
N GLY A 445 16.86 4.62 -10.91
CA GLY A 445 18.13 3.91 -10.96
C GLY A 445 19.14 4.32 -9.89
N TYR A 446 19.10 5.57 -9.43
CA TYR A 446 19.89 6.03 -8.28
C TYR A 446 19.52 5.25 -7.00
N TRP A 447 18.22 5.08 -6.76
CA TRP A 447 17.70 4.41 -5.57
C TRP A 447 17.93 2.89 -5.61
N TYR A 448 17.78 2.27 -6.78
CA TYR A 448 18.12 0.86 -6.95
C TYR A 448 19.61 0.57 -6.75
N ARG A 449 20.51 1.45 -7.22
CA ARG A 449 21.95 1.31 -6.94
C ARG A 449 22.25 1.43 -5.44
N ILE A 450 21.61 2.37 -4.73
CA ILE A 450 21.72 2.45 -3.25
C ILE A 450 21.26 1.14 -2.60
N ALA A 451 20.12 0.58 -3.03
CA ALA A 451 19.62 -0.68 -2.52
C ALA A 451 20.64 -1.82 -2.70
N ALA A 452 21.22 -1.95 -3.90
CA ALA A 452 22.26 -2.94 -4.20
C ALA A 452 23.48 -2.81 -3.27
N VAL A 453 23.95 -1.59 -3.00
CA VAL A 453 25.06 -1.34 -2.07
C VAL A 453 24.74 -1.85 -0.65
N HIS A 454 23.54 -1.58 -0.15
CA HIS A 454 23.14 -2.07 1.18
C HIS A 454 22.91 -3.58 1.19
N LEU A 455 22.42 -4.19 0.10
CA LEU A 455 22.33 -5.65 -0.01
C LEU A 455 23.72 -6.31 -0.01
N GLY A 456 24.74 -5.70 -0.63
CA GLY A 456 26.13 -6.13 -0.53
C GLY A 456 26.63 -6.15 0.92
N LYS A 457 26.38 -5.07 1.68
CA LYS A 457 26.70 -5.00 3.12
C LYS A 457 25.94 -6.03 3.95
N ARG A 458 24.66 -6.24 3.66
CA ARG A 458 23.84 -7.28 4.31
C ARG A 458 24.45 -8.66 4.13
N ARG A 459 24.89 -8.99 2.91
CA ARG A 459 25.58 -10.26 2.61
C ARG A 459 26.87 -10.41 3.39
N GLU A 460 27.71 -9.37 3.42
CA GLU A 460 28.97 -9.39 4.17
C GLU A 460 28.73 -9.66 5.66
N LEU A 461 27.80 -8.94 6.28
CA LEU A 461 27.44 -9.15 7.68
C LEU A 461 26.81 -10.52 7.93
N ALA A 462 25.97 -11.00 7.03
CA ALA A 462 25.35 -12.33 7.14
C ALA A 462 26.39 -13.46 7.06
N ARG A 463 27.40 -13.33 6.18
CA ARG A 463 28.50 -14.29 6.07
C ARG A 463 29.44 -14.29 7.27
N ASN A 464 29.57 -13.14 7.94
CA ASN A 464 30.38 -12.98 9.16
C ASN A 464 29.68 -13.46 10.43
N MET A 465 28.43 -13.92 10.36
CA MET A 465 27.73 -14.50 11.52
C MET A 465 28.41 -15.77 12.00
N SER A 466 28.45 -15.97 13.33
CA SER A 466 29.01 -17.18 13.92
C SER A 466 28.26 -18.43 13.46
N GLU A 467 28.96 -19.58 13.33
CA GLU A 467 28.31 -20.84 12.95
C GLU A 467 27.26 -21.27 13.99
N GLU A 468 27.49 -20.99 15.27
CA GLU A 468 26.56 -21.30 16.36
C GLU A 468 25.20 -20.63 16.17
N ASP A 469 25.18 -19.39 15.67
CA ASP A 469 23.95 -18.60 15.48
C ASP A 469 23.16 -19.00 14.23
N ARG A 470 23.81 -19.69 13.28
CA ARG A 470 23.22 -20.13 12.01
C ARG A 470 22.51 -21.49 12.10
N GLY A 471 22.63 -22.18 13.23
CA GLY A 471 21.95 -23.45 13.50
C GLY A 471 20.44 -23.29 13.74
N ALA A 472 19.66 -24.30 13.36
CA ALA A 472 18.20 -24.29 13.58
C ALA A 472 17.85 -24.28 15.09
N PRO A 473 16.78 -23.58 15.50
CA PRO A 473 16.40 -23.46 16.91
C PRO A 473 16.07 -24.81 17.56
N ASP A 474 15.55 -25.77 16.79
CA ASP A 474 15.15 -27.09 17.29
C ASP A 474 16.34 -27.96 17.77
N ALA A 475 17.57 -27.59 17.41
CA ALA A 475 18.79 -28.28 17.82
C ALA A 475 19.43 -27.71 19.10
N SER A 476 18.89 -26.62 19.66
CA SER A 476 19.47 -25.91 20.81
C SER A 476 18.52 -25.90 22.02
N PRO A 477 19.03 -25.98 23.26
CA PRO A 477 18.22 -25.75 24.47
C PRO A 477 17.51 -24.39 24.43
N ALA A 478 16.29 -24.30 24.98
CA ALA A 478 15.45 -23.10 24.94
C ALA A 478 16.13 -21.83 25.48
N SER A 479 17.05 -21.96 26.45
CA SER A 479 17.84 -20.84 27.00
C SER A 479 18.84 -20.26 26.00
N GLN A 480 19.43 -21.10 25.14
CA GLN A 480 20.34 -20.67 24.07
C GLN A 480 19.57 -20.08 22.89
N VAL A 481 18.36 -20.58 22.60
CA VAL A 481 17.47 -19.99 21.58
C VAL A 481 17.04 -18.58 21.98
N ALA A 482 16.70 -18.39 23.26
CA ALA A 482 16.38 -17.07 23.80
C ALA A 482 17.58 -16.11 23.70
N SER A 483 18.78 -16.51 24.12
CA SER A 483 19.97 -15.64 24.03
C SER A 483 20.31 -15.25 22.59
N LYS A 484 20.17 -16.16 21.63
CA LYS A 484 20.41 -15.90 20.19
C LYS A 484 19.38 -14.94 19.60
N ALA A 485 18.11 -15.04 20.03
CA ALA A 485 17.06 -14.10 19.62
C ALA A 485 17.34 -12.65 20.08
N TYR A 486 18.18 -12.46 21.09
CA TYR A 486 18.62 -11.14 21.56
C TYR A 486 19.88 -10.61 20.86
N MET A 487 20.53 -11.33 19.95
CA MET A 487 21.76 -10.86 19.30
C MET A 487 21.54 -10.17 17.95
N TYR A 488 20.46 -10.54 17.23
CA TYR A 488 20.23 -10.08 15.86
C TYR A 488 18.96 -9.25 15.73
N ASP A 489 19.04 -8.16 14.94
CA ASP A 489 17.85 -7.40 14.54
C ASP A 489 17.22 -8.10 13.34
N THR A 490 16.05 -8.72 13.54
CA THR A 490 15.32 -9.42 12.48
C THR A 490 14.13 -8.61 11.96
N TYR A 491 14.12 -7.30 12.16
CA TYR A 491 13.07 -6.43 11.65
C TYR A 491 13.03 -6.47 10.11
N LEU A 492 11.90 -6.92 9.55
CA LEU A 492 11.66 -7.06 8.10
C LEU A 492 12.70 -7.90 7.33
N CYS A 493 13.37 -8.82 8.02
CA CYS A 493 14.29 -9.79 7.44
C CYS A 493 14.21 -11.14 8.19
N PRO A 494 14.62 -12.25 7.55
CA PRO A 494 14.67 -13.55 8.20
C PRO A 494 15.58 -13.59 9.43
N PRO A 495 15.33 -14.51 10.39
CA PRO A 495 16.27 -14.79 11.47
C PRO A 495 17.57 -15.43 10.94
N PRO A 496 18.67 -15.45 11.72
CA PRO A 496 20.00 -15.86 11.25
C PRO A 496 20.05 -17.23 10.55
N HIS A 497 19.38 -18.24 11.12
CA HIS A 497 19.31 -19.60 10.58
C HIS A 497 18.50 -19.74 9.28
N LYS A 498 17.78 -18.70 8.86
CA LYS A 498 17.13 -18.61 7.54
C LYS A 498 17.80 -17.60 6.62
N GLU A 499 18.48 -16.61 7.20
CA GLU A 499 19.26 -15.61 6.48
C GLU A 499 20.47 -16.25 5.79
N TYR A 500 21.30 -16.98 6.54
CA TYR A 500 22.50 -17.65 6.03
C TYR A 500 22.72 -18.98 6.80
N PRO A 501 21.97 -20.04 6.48
CA PRO A 501 22.01 -21.31 7.21
C PRO A 501 23.36 -22.04 7.08
N LEU A 502 23.63 -22.99 7.99
CA LEU A 502 24.74 -23.94 7.84
C LEU A 502 24.46 -24.98 6.73
N GLN A 503 23.19 -25.38 6.59
CA GLN A 503 22.72 -26.37 5.63
C GLN A 503 21.38 -25.92 5.04
N GLY A 504 21.18 -26.18 3.75
CA GLY A 504 19.98 -25.78 3.03
C GLY A 504 20.10 -24.40 2.38
N GLU A 505 18.99 -23.97 1.77
CA GLU A 505 18.93 -22.69 1.05
C GLU A 505 18.57 -21.55 2.01
N GLY A 506 19.41 -20.52 2.02
CA GLY A 506 19.18 -19.26 2.73
C GLY A 506 18.61 -18.18 1.83
N VAL A 507 18.78 -16.92 2.26
CA VAL A 507 18.50 -15.78 1.39
C VAL A 507 19.53 -15.76 0.26
N ASP A 508 19.07 -15.71 -0.99
CA ASP A 508 19.94 -15.49 -2.14
C ASP A 508 20.32 -14.00 -2.24
N HIS A 509 21.32 -13.59 -1.46
CA HIS A 509 21.78 -12.21 -1.47
C HIS A 509 22.31 -11.77 -2.84
N SER A 510 22.96 -12.67 -3.58
CA SER A 510 23.54 -12.34 -4.88
C SER A 510 22.45 -12.05 -5.90
N GLN A 511 21.38 -12.85 -5.95
CA GLN A 511 20.24 -12.56 -6.83
C GLN A 511 19.57 -11.21 -6.50
N LEU A 512 19.36 -10.92 -5.21
CA LEU A 512 18.78 -9.63 -4.79
C LEU A 512 19.64 -8.43 -5.23
N ILE A 513 20.96 -8.55 -5.17
CA ILE A 513 21.90 -7.52 -5.63
C ILE A 513 21.80 -7.39 -7.16
N ILE A 514 21.83 -8.51 -7.89
CA ILE A 514 21.75 -8.56 -9.35
C ILE A 514 20.46 -7.89 -9.84
N ASP A 515 19.30 -8.22 -9.26
CA ASP A 515 18.01 -7.64 -9.61
C ASP A 515 18.04 -6.11 -9.50
N CYS A 516 18.51 -5.59 -8.36
CA CYS A 516 18.63 -4.14 -8.16
C CYS A 516 19.60 -3.48 -9.15
N LEU A 517 20.73 -4.13 -9.47
CA LEU A 517 21.70 -3.57 -10.42
C LEU A 517 21.17 -3.58 -11.86
N ILE A 518 20.40 -4.60 -12.25
CA ILE A 518 19.72 -4.66 -13.56
C ILE A 518 18.69 -3.53 -13.67
N ASP A 519 17.86 -3.34 -12.65
CA ASP A 519 16.88 -2.26 -12.60
C ASP A 519 17.56 -0.88 -12.66
N ALA A 520 18.65 -0.71 -11.88
CA ALA A 520 19.45 0.50 -11.91
C ALA A 520 20.02 0.78 -13.31
N ARG A 521 20.67 -0.22 -13.92
CA ARG A 521 21.28 -0.12 -15.25
C ARG A 521 20.25 0.28 -16.30
N THR A 522 19.09 -0.37 -16.30
CA THR A 522 18.00 -0.09 -17.25
C THR A 522 17.59 1.38 -17.21
N GLN A 523 17.49 1.95 -16.01
CA GLN A 523 17.11 3.35 -15.80
C GLN A 523 18.21 4.34 -16.21
N PHE A 524 19.49 3.99 -16.01
CA PHE A 524 20.62 4.79 -16.49
C PHE A 524 20.75 4.75 -18.02
N GLN A 525 20.55 3.57 -18.64
CA GLN A 525 20.55 3.41 -20.10
C GLN A 525 19.42 4.22 -20.75
N ALA A 526 18.21 4.15 -20.21
CA ALA A 526 17.06 4.89 -20.72
C ALA A 526 17.29 6.42 -20.76
N ARG A 527 18.14 6.94 -19.85
CA ARG A 527 18.51 8.36 -19.75
C ARG A 527 19.85 8.70 -20.42
N LYS A 528 20.42 7.77 -21.20
CA LYS A 528 21.70 7.93 -21.89
C LYS A 528 22.88 8.22 -20.96
N GLN A 529 22.80 7.79 -19.70
CA GLN A 529 23.90 7.85 -18.74
C GLN A 529 24.84 6.65 -18.97
N HIS A 530 25.45 6.57 -20.15
CA HIS A 530 26.20 5.40 -20.63
C HIS A 530 27.33 4.99 -19.68
N ARG A 531 28.09 5.96 -19.14
CA ARG A 531 29.17 5.69 -18.18
C ARG A 531 28.66 5.02 -16.91
N MET A 532 27.59 5.58 -16.34
CA MET A 532 26.98 5.05 -15.14
C MET A 532 26.36 3.67 -15.39
N ALA A 533 25.72 3.47 -16.55
CA ALA A 533 25.21 2.16 -16.95
C ALA A 533 26.32 1.12 -17.10
N ALA A 534 27.48 1.48 -17.65
CA ALA A 534 28.62 0.58 -17.81
C ALA A 534 29.27 0.23 -16.46
N GLU A 535 29.40 1.20 -15.55
CA GLU A 535 29.86 0.97 -14.18
C GLU A 535 28.94 -0.01 -13.42
N VAL A 536 27.62 0.23 -13.45
CA VAL A 536 26.63 -0.66 -12.84
C VAL A 536 26.61 -2.04 -13.51
N ALA A 537 26.84 -2.11 -14.83
CA ALA A 537 26.98 -3.38 -15.54
C ALA A 537 28.20 -4.18 -15.08
N LEU A 538 29.33 -3.51 -14.82
CA LEU A 538 30.54 -4.15 -14.29
C LEU A 538 30.31 -4.66 -12.86
N GLU A 539 29.66 -3.89 -12.00
CA GLU A 539 29.23 -4.33 -10.66
C GLU A 539 28.34 -5.58 -10.75
N CYS A 540 27.33 -5.55 -11.63
CA CYS A 540 26.40 -6.66 -11.85
C CYS A 540 27.10 -7.91 -12.38
N ALA A 541 28.03 -7.74 -13.32
CA ALA A 541 28.82 -8.83 -13.88
C ALA A 541 29.73 -9.50 -12.84
N LYS A 542 30.30 -8.74 -11.90
CA LYS A 542 31.09 -9.31 -10.79
C LYS A 542 30.23 -10.19 -9.90
N GLU A 543 28.99 -9.77 -9.65
CA GLU A 543 28.02 -10.53 -8.87
C GLU A 543 27.58 -11.82 -9.59
N MET A 544 27.24 -11.73 -10.88
CA MET A 544 26.92 -12.90 -11.72
C MET A 544 28.11 -13.90 -11.81
N ALA A 545 29.33 -13.38 -11.92
CA ALA A 545 30.54 -14.22 -11.94
C ALA A 545 30.74 -14.96 -10.61
N SER A 546 30.33 -14.39 -9.48
CA SER A 546 30.37 -15.06 -8.18
C SER A 546 29.41 -16.26 -8.07
N GLN A 547 28.36 -16.26 -8.88
CA GLN A 547 27.40 -17.36 -9.03
C GLN A 547 27.76 -18.30 -10.22
N GLU A 548 28.91 -18.08 -10.86
CA GLU A 548 29.33 -18.83 -12.07
C GLU A 548 28.34 -18.74 -13.25
N ALA A 549 27.53 -17.68 -13.30
CA ALA A 549 26.61 -17.39 -14.40
C ALA A 549 27.38 -16.82 -15.61
N TRP A 550 28.34 -17.57 -16.13
CA TRP A 550 29.32 -17.11 -17.12
C TRP A 550 28.68 -16.63 -18.42
N GLY A 551 27.60 -17.29 -18.86
CA GLY A 551 26.85 -16.87 -20.05
C GLY A 551 26.25 -15.47 -19.92
N ASP A 552 25.68 -15.15 -18.75
CA ASP A 552 25.07 -13.85 -18.48
C ASP A 552 26.13 -12.75 -18.35
N VAL A 553 27.28 -13.06 -17.75
CA VAL A 553 28.43 -12.14 -17.69
C VAL A 553 28.91 -11.78 -19.10
N VAL A 554 29.06 -12.77 -19.98
CA VAL A 554 29.46 -12.54 -21.39
C VAL A 554 28.40 -11.72 -22.11
N ALA A 555 27.12 -12.05 -21.94
CA ALA A 555 26.01 -11.32 -22.56
C ALA A 555 25.97 -9.85 -22.12
N LEU A 556 26.29 -9.57 -20.86
CA LEU A 556 26.28 -8.24 -20.29
C LEU A 556 27.49 -7.39 -20.70
N LEU A 557 28.71 -7.93 -20.61
CA LEU A 557 29.93 -7.14 -20.79
C LEU A 557 30.39 -7.04 -22.24
N ARG A 558 30.09 -8.05 -23.08
CA ARG A 558 30.56 -8.07 -24.47
C ARG A 558 30.13 -6.83 -25.27
N PRO A 559 28.86 -6.37 -25.23
CA PRO A 559 28.46 -5.16 -25.96
C PRO A 559 29.22 -3.91 -25.52
N ILE A 560 29.54 -3.79 -24.22
CA ILE A 560 30.27 -2.66 -23.65
C ILE A 560 31.73 -2.67 -24.12
N TRP A 561 32.33 -3.86 -24.16
CA TRP A 561 33.68 -4.06 -24.69
C TRP A 561 33.78 -3.73 -26.18
N GLU A 562 32.84 -4.21 -27.00
CA GLU A 562 32.78 -3.93 -28.44
C GLU A 562 32.59 -2.43 -28.72
N ASP A 563 31.73 -1.75 -27.96
CA ASP A 563 31.51 -0.29 -28.05
C ASP A 563 32.73 0.54 -27.63
N SER A 564 33.70 -0.06 -26.93
CA SER A 564 35.00 0.55 -26.58
C SER A 564 34.91 1.83 -25.73
N SER A 565 33.76 2.08 -25.09
CA SER A 565 33.45 3.31 -24.34
C SER A 565 34.51 3.68 -23.29
N PHE A 566 34.98 2.70 -22.49
CA PHE A 566 36.05 2.92 -21.51
C PHE A 566 37.40 3.28 -22.14
N ARG A 567 37.71 2.70 -23.31
CA ARG A 567 38.98 2.93 -24.03
C ARG A 567 39.01 4.30 -24.69
N SER A 568 37.92 4.69 -25.36
CA SER A 568 37.81 6.00 -26.00
C SER A 568 37.93 7.16 -25.01
N GLU A 569 37.56 6.92 -23.76
CA GLU A 569 37.54 7.92 -22.68
C GLU A 569 38.73 7.80 -21.71
N TRP A 570 39.71 6.92 -21.95
CA TRP A 570 40.92 6.72 -21.14
C TRP A 570 40.68 6.21 -19.70
N TRP A 571 39.62 5.45 -19.46
CA TRP A 571 39.39 4.76 -18.19
C TRP A 571 40.07 3.39 -18.18
N LEU A 572 41.41 3.41 -18.12
CA LEU A 572 42.23 2.20 -18.30
C LEU A 572 41.96 1.14 -17.22
N ASP A 573 41.83 1.53 -15.95
CA ASP A 573 41.60 0.60 -14.84
C ASP A 573 40.25 -0.14 -14.98
N ALA A 574 39.20 0.60 -15.35
CA ALA A 574 37.88 0.02 -15.57
C ALA A 574 37.85 -0.87 -16.83
N ALA A 575 38.57 -0.48 -17.87
CA ALA A 575 38.72 -1.29 -19.08
C ALA A 575 39.46 -2.59 -18.78
N GLU A 576 40.56 -2.53 -18.03
CA GLU A 576 41.34 -3.69 -17.62
C GLU A 576 40.53 -4.66 -16.74
N ASP A 577 39.85 -4.15 -15.72
CA ASP A 577 39.00 -4.94 -14.83
C ASP A 577 37.87 -5.64 -15.61
N MET A 578 37.23 -4.92 -16.55
CA MET A 578 36.23 -5.48 -17.46
C MET A 578 36.83 -6.58 -18.34
N LEU A 579 38.01 -6.37 -18.94
CA LEU A 579 38.69 -7.35 -19.80
C LEU A 579 39.02 -8.63 -19.02
N TRP A 580 39.59 -8.51 -17.81
CA TRP A 580 39.89 -9.68 -16.97
C TRP A 580 38.64 -10.46 -16.59
N LEU A 581 37.56 -9.77 -16.23
CA LEU A 581 36.29 -10.40 -15.89
C LEU A 581 35.64 -11.08 -17.10
N LEU A 582 35.58 -10.39 -18.24
CA LEU A 582 35.04 -10.93 -19.48
C LEU A 582 35.87 -12.12 -19.99
N ARG A 583 37.20 -12.06 -19.87
CA ARG A 583 38.10 -13.18 -20.19
C ARG A 583 37.78 -14.41 -19.35
N ARG A 584 37.64 -14.24 -18.02
CA ARG A 584 37.30 -15.33 -17.10
C ARG A 584 35.94 -15.94 -17.46
N ALA A 585 34.94 -15.10 -17.74
CA ALA A 585 33.63 -15.56 -18.14
C ALA A 585 33.63 -16.25 -19.51
N ALA A 586 34.37 -15.73 -20.49
CA ALA A 586 34.52 -16.36 -21.81
C ALA A 586 35.16 -17.75 -21.69
N ALA A 587 36.17 -17.91 -20.84
CA ALA A 587 36.77 -19.21 -20.57
C ALA A 587 35.76 -20.17 -19.90
N GLY A 588 35.04 -19.71 -18.86
CA GLY A 588 34.02 -20.51 -18.17
C GLY A 588 32.82 -20.89 -19.03
N PHE A 589 32.44 -20.03 -19.98
CA PHE A 589 31.33 -20.27 -20.92
C PHE A 589 31.76 -21.04 -22.19
N GLY A 590 33.06 -21.26 -22.40
CA GLY A 590 33.57 -22.00 -23.57
C GLY A 590 33.71 -21.19 -24.86
N ARG A 591 33.92 -19.87 -24.76
CA ARG A 591 34.11 -18.94 -25.89
C ARG A 591 35.59 -18.64 -26.15
N ALA A 592 36.29 -19.60 -26.75
CA ALA A 592 37.72 -19.48 -27.04
C ALA A 592 38.07 -18.30 -27.97
N ASP A 593 37.16 -17.95 -28.89
CA ASP A 593 37.28 -16.78 -29.77
C ASP A 593 37.41 -15.47 -28.97
N LEU A 594 36.57 -15.30 -27.95
CA LEU A 594 36.61 -14.13 -27.07
C LEU A 594 37.87 -14.12 -26.20
N VAL A 595 38.28 -15.27 -25.67
CA VAL A 595 39.51 -15.36 -24.85
C VAL A 595 40.73 -14.88 -25.62
N VAL A 596 40.91 -15.37 -26.86
CA VAL A 596 42.06 -14.98 -27.71
C VAL A 596 42.03 -13.48 -28.04
N ALA A 597 40.86 -12.94 -28.37
CA ALA A 597 40.72 -11.52 -28.70
C ALA A 597 41.04 -10.61 -27.50
N ILE A 598 40.57 -10.99 -26.30
CA ILE A 598 40.82 -10.24 -25.07
C ILE A 598 42.28 -10.34 -24.63
N ASP A 599 42.89 -11.53 -24.72
CA ASP A 599 44.31 -11.73 -24.42
C ASP A 599 45.20 -10.87 -25.32
N TRP A 600 44.86 -10.79 -26.61
CA TRP A 600 45.55 -9.90 -27.54
C TRP A 600 45.46 -8.43 -27.13
N GLU A 601 44.29 -8.00 -26.66
CA GLU A 601 44.07 -6.62 -26.20
C GLU A 601 44.82 -6.31 -24.89
N LEU A 602 44.85 -7.24 -23.94
CA LEU A 602 45.59 -7.10 -22.68
C LEU A 602 47.11 -7.03 -22.89
N MET A 603 47.62 -7.51 -24.04
CA MET A 603 49.04 -7.39 -24.40
C MET A 603 49.46 -5.95 -24.79
N ASP A 604 48.54 -5.01 -25.00
CA ASP A 604 48.90 -3.62 -25.28
C ASP A 604 49.63 -3.01 -24.07
N ARG A 605 50.79 -2.37 -24.33
CA ARG A 605 51.66 -1.76 -23.30
C ARG A 605 50.98 -0.65 -22.50
N ARG A 606 49.82 -0.17 -22.97
CA ARG A 606 49.02 0.87 -22.31
C ARG A 606 48.16 0.32 -21.17
N SER A 607 47.80 -0.97 -21.21
CA SER A 607 47.06 -1.67 -20.16
C SER A 607 47.99 -2.14 -19.02
N ASN A 608 49.26 -2.43 -19.34
CA ASN A 608 50.28 -2.94 -18.40
C ASN A 608 50.92 -1.86 -17.47
N ARG A 609 50.25 -0.75 -17.15
CA ARG A 609 50.87 0.35 -16.36
C ARG A 609 50.61 0.31 -14.84
N ILE A 610 50.03 -0.76 -14.31
CA ILE A 610 49.85 -0.95 -12.87
C ILE A 610 50.47 -2.29 -12.45
N TYR A 611 51.80 -2.36 -12.47
CA TYR A 611 52.61 -3.18 -11.55
C TYR A 611 54.01 -2.57 -11.42
#